data_AF-A0A0G0GG33-F1
#
_entry.id   AF-A0A0G0GG33-F1
#
_cell.length_a   1.000
_cell.length_b   1.000
_cell.length_c   1.000
_cell.angle_alpha   90.00
_cell.angle_beta   90.00
_cell.angle_gamma   90.00
#
_symmetry.space_group_name_H-M   'P 1'
#
loop_
_entity.id
_entity.type
_entity.pdbx_description
1 polymer ?
#
loop_
_entity_poly.entity_id
_entity_poly.type
_entity_poly.pdbx_seq_one_letter_code
_entity_poly.pdbx_strand_id
1 'polypeptide(L)'
;MESIVSITLDNNAKKIIKYVPFFVKNFADFIPEFLFKTLAFLRLAKFSGDIDKAKTFRSKIIWEEAKKRGILMEQVIFLGNPLDYYRAKLKVKGKNKFFYFESIPIRPEFLDINKNWDDKVVMKQEFEKHGIPIPVFFELSFFSFLNLKNIGRIFSKLEKPIIVKPRIGSRGRHTVTNIHTLQQFRDGIDTARQICSYLIVEEHLKGSICRVTFVDGVLAGFYIGQVPTLFGVIIESNPYAFQKNCATIFCGQDLQLMMSCLKEFLCL
;
A
#
# COMPACT_ATOMS: atom_id res chain seq x y z
N MET A 1 1.62 -0.60 24.18
CA MET A 1 0.21 -0.44 24.59
C MET A 1 -0.63 0.23 23.51
N GLU A 2 -0.14 1.29 22.87
CA GLU A 2 -0.84 1.98 21.77
C GLU A 2 -1.25 1.08 20.59
N SER A 3 -0.40 0.10 20.21
CA SER A 3 -0.71 -0.85 19.13
C SER A 3 -1.81 -1.87 19.46
N ILE A 4 -2.00 -2.24 20.74
CA ILE A 4 -3.04 -3.20 21.13
C ILE A 4 -4.40 -2.51 21.19
N VAL A 5 -4.41 -1.26 21.66
CA VAL A 5 -5.60 -0.41 21.72
C VAL A 5 -6.08 -0.07 20.31
N SER A 6 -5.17 0.26 19.37
CA SER A 6 -5.55 0.50 17.97
C SER A 6 -6.10 -0.76 17.28
N ILE A 7 -5.48 -1.93 17.48
CA ILE A 7 -5.95 -3.20 16.90
C ILE A 7 -7.32 -3.60 17.47
N THR A 8 -7.57 -3.38 18.77
CA THR A 8 -8.83 -3.74 19.41
C THR A 8 -9.95 -2.78 19.04
N LEU A 9 -9.66 -1.48 18.92
CA LEU A 9 -10.59 -0.47 18.41
C LEU A 9 -10.94 -0.74 16.94
N ASP A 10 -9.97 -1.09 16.10
CA ASP A 10 -10.21 -1.44 14.69
C ASP A 10 -11.07 -2.69 14.55
N ASN A 11 -10.84 -3.73 15.36
CA ASN A 11 -11.61 -4.97 15.28
C ASN A 11 -13.06 -4.81 15.78
N ASN A 12 -13.28 -3.98 16.82
CA ASN A 12 -14.61 -3.69 17.33
C ASN A 12 -15.38 -2.71 16.43
N ALA A 13 -14.71 -1.69 15.88
CA ALA A 13 -15.30 -0.82 14.85
C ALA A 13 -15.72 -1.62 13.62
N LYS A 14 -14.91 -2.60 13.18
CA LYS A 14 -15.22 -3.46 12.02
C LYS A 14 -16.40 -4.40 12.24
N LYS A 15 -16.61 -4.94 13.46
CA LYS A 15 -17.81 -5.74 13.77
C LYS A 15 -19.09 -4.91 13.68
N ILE A 16 -19.03 -3.63 14.03
CA ILE A 16 -20.14 -2.69 13.90
C ILE A 16 -20.35 -2.33 12.41
N ILE A 17 -19.28 -2.23 11.62
CA ILE A 17 -19.33 -1.95 10.17
C ILE A 17 -19.97 -3.09 9.36
N LYS A 18 -19.86 -4.34 9.81
CA LYS A 18 -20.43 -5.52 9.13
C LYS A 18 -21.94 -5.44 8.86
N TYR A 19 -22.67 -4.63 9.62
CA TYR A 19 -24.13 -4.45 9.51
C TYR A 19 -24.52 -3.03 9.13
N VAL A 20 -23.65 -2.33 8.41
CA VAL A 20 -23.87 -0.94 8.06
C VAL A 20 -24.80 -0.84 6.82
N PRO A 21 -26.02 -0.27 6.98
CA PRO A 21 -26.95 -0.10 5.86
C PRO A 21 -26.40 0.86 4.81
N PHE A 22 -26.91 0.77 3.57
CA PHE A 22 -26.61 1.66 2.44
C PHE A 22 -26.58 3.16 2.80
N PHE A 23 -27.35 3.58 3.80
CA PHE A 23 -27.38 4.94 4.35
C PHE A 23 -26.01 5.45 4.84
N VAL A 24 -25.17 4.59 5.43
CA VAL A 24 -23.87 5.01 5.98
C VAL A 24 -22.78 5.08 4.90
N LYS A 25 -22.93 4.38 3.77
CA LYS A 25 -22.04 4.59 2.61
C LYS A 25 -22.18 6.02 2.07
N ASN A 26 -23.42 6.52 1.99
CA ASN A 26 -23.68 7.92 1.69
C ASN A 26 -23.16 8.86 2.80
N PHE A 27 -23.16 8.42 4.06
CA PHE A 27 -22.63 9.18 5.19
C PHE A 27 -21.09 9.29 5.17
N ALA A 28 -20.38 8.23 4.78
CA ALA A 28 -18.93 8.21 4.67
C ALA A 28 -18.41 9.18 3.60
N ASP A 29 -19.09 9.30 2.45
CA ASP A 29 -18.79 10.33 1.45
C ASP A 29 -19.22 11.73 1.91
N PHE A 30 -20.30 11.81 2.69
CA PHE A 30 -20.82 13.08 3.22
C PHE A 30 -19.94 13.67 4.32
N ILE A 31 -19.22 12.85 5.11
CA ILE A 31 -18.36 13.34 6.20
C ILE A 31 -17.22 14.23 5.67
N PRO A 32 -16.37 13.81 4.71
CA PRO A 32 -15.34 14.69 4.14
C PRO A 32 -15.94 15.90 3.45
N GLU A 33 -17.02 15.71 2.70
CA GLU A 33 -17.69 16.81 2.01
C GLU A 33 -18.18 17.88 3.00
N PHE A 34 -18.92 17.46 4.04
CA PHE A 34 -19.44 18.33 5.09
C PHE A 34 -18.31 18.97 5.90
N LEU A 35 -17.30 18.19 6.32
CA LEU A 35 -16.16 18.67 7.08
C LEU A 35 -15.38 19.74 6.32
N PHE A 36 -14.94 19.45 5.10
CA PHE A 36 -14.13 20.39 4.33
C PHE A 36 -14.93 21.60 3.85
N LYS A 37 -16.22 21.45 3.54
CA LYS A 37 -17.09 22.60 3.25
C LYS A 37 -17.27 23.49 4.47
N THR A 38 -17.49 22.92 5.65
CA THR A 38 -17.61 23.67 6.91
C THR A 38 -16.30 24.39 7.24
N LEU A 39 -15.16 23.70 7.14
CA LEU A 39 -13.84 24.30 7.35
C LEU A 39 -13.54 25.40 6.31
N ALA A 40 -13.96 25.23 5.07
CA ALA A 40 -13.82 26.26 4.04
C ALA A 40 -14.72 27.47 4.30
N PHE A 41 -15.94 27.25 4.77
CA PHE A 41 -16.86 28.30 5.21
C PHE A 41 -16.27 29.12 6.37
N LEU A 42 -15.66 28.44 7.35
CA LEU A 42 -14.93 29.05 8.45
C LEU A 42 -13.57 29.66 8.05
N ARG A 43 -13.22 29.63 6.74
CA ARG A 43 -11.92 30.09 6.19
C ARG A 43 -10.69 29.39 6.76
N LEU A 44 -10.86 28.22 7.36
CA LEU A 44 -9.78 27.37 7.88
C LEU A 44 -9.22 26.43 6.80
N ALA A 45 -10.01 26.13 5.78
CA ALA A 45 -9.59 25.36 4.61
C ALA A 45 -9.82 26.15 3.31
N LYS A 46 -9.05 25.83 2.27
CA LYS A 46 -9.29 26.30 0.90
C LYS A 46 -9.07 25.16 -0.09
N PHE A 47 -9.73 25.24 -1.22
CA PHE A 47 -9.51 24.33 -2.34
C PHE A 47 -8.59 25.01 -3.35
N SER A 48 -7.54 24.30 -3.79
CA SER A 48 -6.56 24.85 -4.72
C SER A 48 -6.46 23.96 -5.96
N GLY A 49 -6.54 24.57 -7.14
CA GLY A 49 -6.29 23.92 -8.43
C GLY A 49 -4.80 23.76 -8.78
N ASP A 50 -3.91 24.06 -7.84
CA ASP A 50 -2.47 24.12 -8.06
C ASP A 50 -1.83 22.74 -7.90
N ILE A 51 -1.53 22.11 -9.03
CA ILE A 51 -0.96 20.76 -9.11
C ILE A 51 0.44 20.66 -8.50
N ASP A 52 1.21 21.75 -8.50
CA ASP A 52 2.59 21.74 -8.00
C ASP A 52 2.66 21.69 -6.48
N LYS A 53 1.52 21.90 -5.80
CA LYS A 53 1.35 21.67 -4.35
C LYS A 53 1.02 20.22 -3.99
N ALA A 54 0.90 19.32 -4.97
CA ALA A 54 0.70 17.90 -4.71
C ALA A 54 1.86 17.34 -3.88
N LYS A 55 1.53 16.73 -2.74
CA LYS A 55 2.52 16.27 -1.76
C LYS A 55 3.30 15.04 -2.24
N THR A 56 2.69 14.23 -3.11
CA THR A 56 3.27 12.98 -3.59
C THR A 56 3.29 12.93 -5.11
N PHE A 57 4.29 12.24 -5.66
CA PHE A 57 4.38 11.95 -7.09
C PHE A 57 3.11 11.24 -7.60
N ARG A 58 2.59 10.32 -6.80
CA ARG A 58 1.38 9.56 -7.13
C ARG A 58 0.16 10.46 -7.34
N SER A 59 -0.09 11.34 -6.38
CA SER A 59 -1.21 12.29 -6.46
C SER A 59 -1.03 13.27 -7.62
N LYS A 60 0.23 13.65 -7.93
CA LYS A 60 0.55 14.48 -9.10
C LYS A 60 0.15 13.79 -10.41
N ILE A 61 0.52 12.53 -10.62
CA ILE A 61 0.17 11.78 -11.84
C ILE A 61 -1.34 11.64 -12.00
N ILE A 62 -2.06 11.36 -10.92
CA ILE A 62 -3.53 11.30 -10.93
C ILE A 62 -4.14 12.62 -11.39
N TRP A 63 -3.61 13.73 -10.87
CA TRP A 63 -4.09 15.06 -11.20
C TRP A 63 -3.75 15.48 -12.62
N GLU A 64 -2.57 15.13 -13.13
CA GLU A 64 -2.19 15.33 -14.53
C GLU A 64 -3.16 14.62 -15.48
N GLU A 65 -3.57 13.40 -15.13
CA GLU A 65 -4.54 12.65 -15.91
C GLU A 65 -5.95 13.21 -15.83
N ALA A 66 -6.38 13.66 -14.64
CA ALA A 66 -7.65 14.37 -14.49
C ALA A 66 -7.68 15.62 -15.38
N LYS A 67 -6.59 16.40 -15.40
CA LYS A 67 -6.44 17.58 -16.27
C LYS A 67 -6.52 17.22 -17.75
N LYS A 68 -5.82 16.17 -18.19
CA LYS A 68 -5.87 15.68 -19.59
C LYS A 68 -7.30 15.31 -20.03
N ARG A 69 -8.12 14.85 -19.10
CA ARG A 69 -9.52 14.46 -19.34
C ARG A 69 -10.54 15.58 -19.12
N GLY A 70 -10.08 16.79 -18.83
CA GLY A 70 -10.96 17.93 -18.55
C GLY A 70 -11.73 17.80 -17.23
N ILE A 71 -11.23 17.02 -16.27
CA ILE A 71 -11.84 16.80 -14.98
C ILE A 71 -11.26 17.82 -13.99
N LEU A 72 -12.13 18.67 -13.44
CA LEU A 72 -11.74 19.62 -12.41
C LEU A 72 -11.35 18.86 -11.15
N MET A 73 -10.09 18.95 -10.77
CA MET A 73 -9.56 18.39 -9.53
C MET A 73 -8.89 19.50 -8.72
N GLU A 74 -9.11 19.47 -7.41
CA GLU A 74 -8.63 20.47 -6.45
C GLU A 74 -8.10 19.77 -5.19
N GLN A 75 -7.03 20.31 -4.62
CA GLN A 75 -6.45 19.86 -3.36
C GLN A 75 -7.04 20.63 -2.18
N VAL A 76 -7.18 19.96 -1.04
CA VAL A 76 -7.50 20.59 0.23
C VAL A 76 -6.23 21.21 0.84
N ILE A 77 -6.27 22.51 1.09
CA ILE A 77 -5.26 23.24 1.85
C ILE A 77 -5.88 23.58 3.21
N PHE A 78 -5.34 23.01 4.28
CA PHE A 78 -5.82 23.25 5.64
C PHE A 78 -4.81 24.14 6.37
N LEU A 79 -5.25 25.30 6.85
CA LEU A 79 -4.40 26.29 7.54
C LEU A 79 -3.09 26.61 6.77
N GLY A 80 -3.19 26.72 5.44
CA GLY A 80 -2.04 27.00 4.56
C GLY A 80 -1.22 25.77 4.17
N ASN A 81 -1.42 24.62 4.82
CA ASN A 81 -0.69 23.40 4.53
C ASN A 81 -1.44 22.53 3.51
N PRO A 82 -0.81 22.14 2.39
CA PRO A 82 -1.39 21.21 1.44
C PRO A 82 -1.52 19.81 2.05
N LEU A 83 -2.74 19.27 2.06
CA LEU A 83 -3.02 17.90 2.48
C LEU A 83 -2.90 16.94 1.29
N ASP A 84 -2.68 15.64 1.53
CA ASP A 84 -2.79 14.60 0.49
C ASP A 84 -4.26 14.19 0.27
N TYR A 85 -5.16 15.19 0.31
CA TYR A 85 -6.60 15.03 0.22
C TYR A 85 -7.13 15.91 -0.91
N TYR A 86 -7.96 15.33 -1.77
CA TYR A 86 -8.36 15.93 -3.03
C TYR A 86 -9.86 15.81 -3.23
N ARG A 87 -10.38 16.64 -4.14
CA ARG A 87 -11.70 16.45 -4.71
C ARG A 87 -11.67 16.52 -6.23
N ALA A 88 -12.43 15.67 -6.90
CA ALA A 88 -12.63 15.71 -8.34
C ALA A 88 -14.11 15.90 -8.68
N LYS A 89 -14.41 16.71 -9.70
CA LYS A 89 -15.77 16.99 -10.17
C LYS A 89 -16.13 16.01 -11.29
N LEU A 90 -17.02 15.06 -11.00
CA LEU A 90 -17.48 14.04 -11.94
C LEU A 90 -18.97 14.23 -12.25
N LYS A 91 -19.42 13.74 -13.40
CA LYS A 91 -20.84 13.76 -13.78
C LYS A 91 -21.48 12.45 -13.35
N VAL A 92 -22.45 12.50 -12.45
CA VAL A 92 -23.24 11.33 -12.05
C VAL A 92 -24.70 11.59 -12.36
N LYS A 93 -25.30 10.72 -13.19
CA LYS A 93 -26.71 10.85 -13.62
C LYS A 93 -27.03 12.24 -14.18
N GLY A 94 -26.12 12.81 -14.97
CA GLY A 94 -26.26 14.14 -15.58
C GLY A 94 -25.98 15.33 -14.65
N LYS A 95 -25.70 15.11 -13.36
CA LYS A 95 -25.38 16.18 -12.40
C LYS A 95 -23.89 16.17 -12.05
N ASN A 96 -23.29 17.35 -11.96
CA ASN A 96 -21.91 17.47 -11.48
C ASN A 96 -21.88 17.28 -9.96
N LYS A 97 -21.07 16.33 -9.48
CA LYS A 97 -20.83 16.07 -8.05
C LYS A 97 -19.32 16.08 -7.77
N PHE A 98 -18.94 16.60 -6.60
CA PHE A 98 -17.57 16.47 -6.12
C PHE A 98 -17.39 15.16 -5.37
N PHE A 99 -16.32 14.43 -5.69
CA PHE A 99 -15.88 13.22 -5.03
C PHE A 99 -14.59 13.49 -4.30
N TYR A 100 -14.55 13.15 -3.02
CA TYR A 100 -13.42 13.39 -2.13
C TYR A 100 -12.61 12.11 -1.96
N PHE A 101 -11.28 12.21 -1.96
CA PHE A 101 -10.41 11.04 -1.78
C PHE A 101 -9.03 11.43 -1.23
N GLU A 102 -8.38 10.46 -0.60
CA GLU A 102 -7.01 10.57 -0.07
C GLU A 102 -6.04 9.86 -1.01
N SER A 103 -5.02 10.58 -1.51
CA SER A 103 -3.96 10.07 -2.40
C SER A 103 -4.43 9.49 -3.74
N ILE A 104 -5.17 8.37 -3.72
CA ILE A 104 -5.71 7.66 -4.89
C ILE A 104 -7.24 7.59 -4.78
N PRO A 105 -7.99 7.87 -5.86
CA PRO A 105 -9.42 7.63 -5.87
C PRO A 105 -9.70 6.12 -5.80
N ILE A 106 -10.42 5.69 -4.75
CA ILE A 106 -10.91 4.32 -4.57
C ILE A 106 -12.43 4.36 -4.67
N ARG A 107 -13.04 3.42 -5.40
CA ARG A 107 -14.50 3.44 -5.55
C ARG A 107 -15.17 3.05 -4.23
N PRO A 108 -16.29 3.68 -3.84
CA PRO A 108 -16.95 3.38 -2.58
C PRO A 108 -17.31 1.90 -2.39
N GLU A 109 -17.57 1.16 -3.48
CA GLU A 109 -17.86 -0.27 -3.44
C GLU A 109 -16.67 -1.09 -2.94
N PHE A 110 -15.44 -0.60 -3.16
CA PHE A 110 -14.20 -1.24 -2.72
C PHE A 110 -13.68 -0.73 -1.37
N LEU A 111 -14.29 0.30 -0.79
CA LEU A 111 -13.95 0.78 0.57
C LEU A 111 -14.46 -0.17 1.67
N ASP A 112 -15.39 -1.06 1.33
CA ASP A 112 -15.96 -2.08 2.22
C ASP A 112 -15.02 -3.28 2.38
N ILE A 113 -13.85 -3.01 2.95
CA ILE A 113 -12.83 -4.05 3.12
C ILE A 113 -13.14 -4.85 4.37
N ASN A 114 -13.89 -5.95 4.20
CA ASN A 114 -14.22 -6.90 5.26
C ASN A 114 -12.99 -7.59 5.92
N LYS A 115 -11.82 -7.52 5.28
CA LYS A 115 -10.59 -8.21 5.69
C LYS A 115 -9.42 -7.23 5.76
N ASN A 116 -8.58 -7.35 6.78
CA ASN A 116 -7.37 -6.54 6.83
C ASN A 116 -6.32 -7.10 5.85
N TRP A 117 -6.27 -6.59 4.62
CA TRP A 117 -5.32 -7.06 3.61
C TRP A 117 -3.85 -6.69 3.93
N ASP A 118 -3.60 -5.72 4.81
CA ASP A 118 -2.23 -5.43 5.30
C ASP A 118 -1.70 -6.49 6.27
N ASP A 119 -2.62 -7.31 6.82
CA ASP A 119 -2.26 -8.47 7.60
C ASP A 119 -1.85 -9.62 6.67
N LYS A 120 -0.55 -9.90 6.64
CA LYS A 120 0.04 -10.92 5.78
C LYS A 120 -0.52 -12.31 6.02
N VAL A 121 -0.99 -12.61 7.25
CA VAL A 121 -1.58 -13.90 7.57
C VAL A 121 -2.98 -14.00 6.96
N VAL A 122 -3.81 -12.96 7.15
CA VAL A 122 -5.17 -12.91 6.58
C VAL A 122 -5.10 -13.00 5.06
N MET A 123 -4.18 -12.27 4.43
CA MET A 123 -3.95 -12.34 2.99
C MET A 123 -3.59 -13.75 2.52
N LYS A 124 -2.60 -14.39 3.17
CA LYS A 124 -2.14 -15.74 2.80
C LYS A 124 -3.24 -16.79 2.95
N GLN A 125 -3.97 -16.76 4.07
CA GLN A 125 -5.10 -17.67 4.29
C GLN A 125 -6.19 -17.49 3.23
N GLU A 126 -6.42 -16.26 2.77
CA GLU A 126 -7.38 -16.00 1.72
C GLU A 126 -6.92 -16.50 0.35
N PHE A 127 -5.63 -16.33 0.05
CA PHE A 127 -5.01 -16.82 -1.18
C PHE A 127 -5.05 -18.35 -1.24
N GLU A 128 -4.71 -19.01 -0.14
CA GLU A 128 -4.77 -20.47 -0.02
C GLU A 128 -6.18 -21.02 -0.26
N LYS A 129 -7.21 -20.39 0.32
CA LYS A 129 -8.62 -20.76 0.09
C LYS A 129 -9.04 -20.68 -1.38
N HIS A 130 -8.43 -19.78 -2.15
CA HIS A 130 -8.69 -19.59 -3.57
C HIS A 130 -7.70 -20.35 -4.46
N GLY A 131 -6.89 -21.25 -3.89
CA GLY A 131 -5.92 -22.05 -4.66
C GLY A 131 -4.75 -21.24 -5.22
N ILE A 132 -4.51 -20.03 -4.71
CA ILE A 132 -3.36 -19.22 -5.11
C ILE A 132 -2.13 -19.75 -4.36
N PRO A 133 -1.03 -20.08 -5.07
CA PRO A 133 0.16 -20.63 -4.45
C PRO A 133 0.79 -19.62 -3.50
N ILE A 134 1.12 -20.09 -2.29
CA ILE A 134 1.82 -19.32 -1.27
C ILE A 134 3.00 -20.13 -0.74
N PRO A 135 4.11 -19.48 -0.31
CA PRO A 135 5.20 -20.20 0.33
C PRO A 135 4.75 -20.73 1.69
N VAL A 136 5.33 -21.85 2.13
CA VAL A 136 5.09 -22.40 3.46
C VAL A 136 5.46 -21.35 4.50
N PHE A 137 4.60 -21.15 5.48
CA PHE A 137 4.78 -20.15 6.50
C PHE A 137 4.28 -20.62 7.86
N PHE A 138 4.84 -20.03 8.92
CA PHE A 138 4.37 -20.20 10.29
C PHE A 138 4.19 -18.84 10.96
N GLU A 139 3.17 -18.74 11.80
CA GLU A 139 2.98 -17.59 12.67
C GLU A 139 3.79 -17.76 13.95
N LEU A 140 4.44 -16.68 14.38
CA LEU A 140 5.14 -16.62 15.65
C LEU A 140 4.49 -15.54 16.52
N SER A 141 3.81 -16.00 17.56
CA SER A 141 3.24 -15.16 18.61
C SER A 141 4.22 -14.99 19.77
N PHE A 142 3.96 -14.00 20.63
CA PHE A 142 4.73 -13.76 21.85
C PHE A 142 5.05 -15.04 22.65
N PHE A 143 4.06 -15.92 22.82
CA PHE A 143 4.21 -17.18 23.56
C PHE A 143 5.01 -18.26 22.80
N SER A 144 4.99 -18.22 21.47
CA SER A 144 5.75 -19.18 20.65
C SER A 144 7.26 -19.03 20.83
N PHE A 145 7.72 -17.81 21.15
CA PHE A 145 9.14 -17.51 21.38
C PHE A 145 9.67 -18.06 22.70
N LEU A 146 8.82 -18.15 23.73
CA LEU A 146 9.20 -18.69 25.04
C LEU A 146 9.51 -20.20 24.97
N ASN A 147 9.07 -20.88 23.92
CA ASN A 147 9.26 -22.30 23.74
C ASN A 147 10.33 -22.61 22.68
N LEU A 148 11.59 -22.71 23.11
CA LEU A 148 12.73 -23.03 22.24
C LEU A 148 12.56 -24.34 21.45
N LYS A 149 11.87 -25.35 22.02
CA LYS A 149 11.57 -26.61 21.31
C LYS A 149 10.63 -26.37 20.14
N ASN A 150 9.70 -25.42 20.25
CA ASN A 150 8.79 -25.04 19.17
C ASN A 150 9.55 -24.33 18.03
N ILE A 151 10.44 -23.39 18.37
CA ILE A 151 11.28 -22.68 17.39
C ILE A 151 12.12 -23.66 16.55
N GLY A 152 12.76 -24.64 17.20
CA GLY A 152 13.55 -25.67 16.51
C GLY A 152 12.70 -26.53 15.56
N ARG A 153 11.48 -26.90 15.98
CA ARG A 153 10.52 -27.66 15.16
C ARG A 153 10.01 -26.87 13.96
N ILE A 154 9.73 -25.58 14.13
CA ILE A 154 9.33 -24.70 13.03
C ILE A 154 10.49 -24.57 12.04
N PHE A 155 11.69 -24.32 12.55
CA PHE A 155 12.89 -24.21 11.72
C PHE A 155 13.15 -25.47 10.90
N SER A 156 12.97 -26.67 11.46
CA SER A 156 13.20 -27.92 10.73
C SER A 156 12.19 -28.20 9.61
N LYS A 157 10.99 -27.59 9.66
CA LYS A 157 9.91 -27.81 8.69
C LYS A 157 9.99 -26.94 7.43
N LEU A 158 10.75 -25.85 7.49
CA LEU A 158 10.87 -24.89 6.39
C LEU A 158 12.07 -25.21 5.50
N GLU A 159 11.94 -25.04 4.19
CA GLU A 159 13.07 -25.02 3.27
C GLU A 159 13.93 -23.75 3.45
N LYS A 160 15.25 -23.87 3.28
CA LYS A 160 16.21 -22.76 3.49
C LYS A 160 16.60 -22.16 2.14
N PRO A 161 16.86 -20.83 2.07
CA PRO A 161 16.83 -19.88 3.18
C PRO A 161 15.42 -19.55 3.66
N ILE A 162 15.28 -19.09 4.90
CA ILE A 162 14.03 -18.59 5.47
C ILE A 162 14.05 -17.07 5.61
N ILE A 163 12.86 -16.49 5.75
CA ILE A 163 12.61 -15.07 5.97
C ILE A 163 11.80 -14.90 7.26
N VAL A 164 12.18 -13.93 8.09
CA VAL A 164 11.40 -13.47 9.24
C VAL A 164 10.95 -12.04 9.00
N LYS A 165 9.65 -11.76 9.13
CA LYS A 165 9.10 -10.41 8.95
C LYS A 165 7.95 -10.13 9.91
N PRO A 166 7.67 -8.84 10.22
CA PRO A 166 6.47 -8.46 10.95
C PRO A 166 5.18 -8.83 10.21
N ARG A 167 4.18 -9.33 10.96
CA ARG A 167 2.86 -9.67 10.43
C ARG A 167 2.21 -8.47 9.74
N ILE A 168 2.20 -7.34 10.42
CA ILE A 168 1.75 -6.04 9.90
C ILE A 168 2.97 -5.17 9.62
N GLY A 169 3.02 -4.54 8.45
CA GLY A 169 4.11 -3.64 8.08
C GLY A 169 4.36 -3.59 6.58
N SER A 170 4.98 -2.51 6.14
CA SER A 170 5.20 -2.18 4.73
C SER A 170 6.68 -1.87 4.44
N ARG A 171 7.06 -1.99 3.15
CA ARG A 171 8.37 -1.65 2.58
C ARG A 171 9.56 -2.52 3.05
N GLY A 172 9.31 -3.76 3.47
CA GLY A 172 10.37 -4.70 3.86
C GLY A 172 11.18 -4.27 5.10
N ARG A 173 10.73 -3.23 5.81
CA ARG A 173 11.42 -2.76 7.01
C ARG A 173 11.44 -3.87 8.06
N HIS A 174 12.62 -4.08 8.66
CA HIS A 174 12.83 -5.07 9.72
C HIS A 174 12.42 -6.49 9.33
N THR A 175 12.54 -6.77 8.03
CA THR A 175 12.51 -8.12 7.48
C THR A 175 13.94 -8.64 7.46
N VAL A 176 14.16 -9.79 8.10
CA VAL A 176 15.45 -10.49 8.09
C VAL A 176 15.35 -11.61 7.08
N THR A 177 16.26 -11.63 6.11
CA THR A 177 16.28 -12.58 5.00
C THR A 177 17.55 -13.44 5.04
N ASN A 178 17.63 -14.43 4.15
CA ASN A 178 18.82 -15.25 3.96
C ASN A 178 19.25 -16.01 5.23
N ILE A 179 18.29 -16.48 6.02
CA ILE A 179 18.55 -17.25 7.24
C ILE A 179 18.71 -18.73 6.87
N HIS A 180 19.86 -19.31 7.19
CA HIS A 180 20.20 -20.71 6.88
C HIS A 180 20.40 -21.59 8.11
N THR A 181 20.69 -20.97 9.26
CA THR A 181 20.98 -21.71 10.51
C THR A 181 19.96 -21.38 11.60
N LEU A 182 19.82 -22.29 12.56
CA LEU A 182 18.93 -22.08 13.71
C LEU A 182 19.35 -20.86 14.54
N GLN A 183 20.65 -20.56 14.62
CA GLN A 183 21.13 -19.38 15.34
C GLN A 183 20.71 -18.09 14.62
N GLN A 184 20.94 -18.00 13.31
CA GLN A 184 20.47 -16.87 12.51
C GLN A 184 18.95 -16.69 12.58
N PHE A 185 18.20 -17.78 12.71
CA PHE A 185 16.75 -17.72 12.88
C PHE A 185 16.35 -17.07 14.20
N ARG A 186 17.02 -17.41 15.31
CA ARG A 186 16.81 -16.77 16.62
C ARG A 186 17.16 -15.29 16.57
N ASP A 187 18.32 -14.95 16.02
CA ASP A 187 18.78 -13.57 15.89
C ASP A 187 17.82 -12.73 15.01
N GLY A 188 17.28 -13.35 13.95
CA GLY A 188 16.31 -12.72 13.06
C GLY A 188 14.97 -12.44 13.75
N ILE A 189 14.50 -13.38 14.58
CA ILE A 189 13.32 -13.20 15.44
C ILE A 189 13.55 -12.05 16.42
N ASP A 190 14.68 -12.04 17.11
CA ASP A 190 14.99 -11.01 18.11
C ASP A 190 15.05 -9.62 17.50
N THR A 191 15.60 -9.50 16.29
CA THR A 191 15.63 -8.25 15.53
C THR A 191 14.23 -7.79 15.13
N ALA A 192 13.43 -8.67 14.52
CA ALA A 192 12.08 -8.30 14.06
C ALA A 192 11.14 -7.98 15.23
N ARG A 193 11.36 -8.60 16.40
CA ARG A 193 10.58 -8.40 17.62
C ARG A 193 10.71 -7.00 18.20
N GLN A 194 11.79 -6.27 17.92
CA GLN A 194 11.97 -4.90 18.40
C GLN A 194 10.82 -3.97 17.98
N ILE A 195 10.06 -4.35 16.94
CA ILE A 195 8.98 -3.53 16.37
C ILE A 195 7.61 -4.18 16.46
N CYS A 196 7.53 -5.51 16.44
CA CYS A 196 6.24 -6.19 16.48
C CYS A 196 6.32 -7.51 17.26
N SER A 197 5.33 -7.72 18.14
CA SER A 197 5.19 -8.98 18.89
C SER A 197 4.61 -10.14 18.08
N TYR A 198 4.12 -9.87 16.87
CA TYR A 198 3.54 -10.86 15.96
C TYR A 198 4.35 -10.90 14.68
N LEU A 199 5.04 -12.03 14.48
CA LEU A 199 5.90 -12.25 13.33
C LEU A 199 5.35 -13.36 12.46
N ILE A 200 5.79 -13.38 11.22
CA ILE A 200 5.61 -14.49 10.29
C ILE A 200 6.99 -14.92 9.82
N VAL A 201 7.19 -16.24 9.81
CA VAL A 201 8.35 -16.87 9.18
C VAL A 201 7.88 -17.61 7.93
N GLU A 202 8.62 -17.50 6.84
CA GLU A 202 8.28 -18.15 5.57
C GLU A 202 9.54 -18.60 4.83
N GLU A 203 9.36 -19.52 3.89
CA GLU A 203 10.42 -19.92 2.95
C GLU A 203 10.79 -18.77 2.01
N HIS A 204 12.08 -18.64 1.72
CA HIS A 204 12.57 -17.65 0.77
C HIS A 204 12.38 -18.15 -0.66
N LEU A 205 11.44 -17.53 -1.38
CA LEU A 205 11.24 -17.77 -2.81
C LEU A 205 12.34 -17.09 -3.63
N LYS A 206 13.01 -17.85 -4.49
CA LYS A 206 13.99 -17.33 -5.45
C LYS A 206 13.29 -16.93 -6.74
N GLY A 207 13.67 -15.77 -7.29
CA GLY A 207 13.17 -15.30 -8.57
C GLY A 207 13.10 -13.78 -8.64
N SER A 208 12.63 -13.27 -9.77
CA SER A 208 12.40 -11.84 -9.94
C SER A 208 11.11 -11.42 -9.24
N ILE A 209 11.13 -10.25 -8.60
CA ILE A 209 9.94 -9.71 -7.94
C ILE A 209 9.08 -9.02 -8.99
N CYS A 210 7.87 -9.51 -9.20
CA CYS A 210 6.88 -8.88 -10.06
C CYS A 210 5.88 -8.09 -9.21
N ARG A 211 5.68 -6.81 -9.55
CA ARG A 211 4.54 -6.04 -9.02
C ARG A 211 3.46 -5.98 -10.08
N VAL A 212 2.29 -6.47 -9.71
CA VAL A 212 1.09 -6.50 -10.55
C VAL A 212 0.13 -5.41 -10.08
N THR A 213 -0.47 -4.69 -11.01
CA THR A 213 -1.52 -3.71 -10.73
C THR A 213 -2.83 -4.20 -11.34
N PHE A 214 -3.84 -4.31 -10.49
CA PHE A 214 -5.22 -4.56 -10.92
C PHE A 214 -6.03 -3.28 -10.80
N VAL A 215 -6.90 -3.07 -11.79
CA VAL A 215 -7.87 -1.98 -11.84
C VAL A 215 -9.20 -2.60 -12.15
N ASP A 216 -10.19 -2.38 -11.30
CA ASP A 216 -11.55 -2.91 -11.50
C ASP A 216 -11.60 -4.42 -11.77
N GLY A 217 -10.68 -5.16 -11.14
CA GLY A 217 -10.53 -6.61 -11.34
C GLY A 217 -9.77 -7.02 -12.61
N VAL A 218 -9.38 -6.07 -13.47
CA VAL A 218 -8.60 -6.31 -14.70
C VAL A 218 -7.12 -6.06 -14.45
N LEU A 219 -6.26 -6.91 -15.02
CA LEU A 219 -4.81 -6.70 -15.03
C LEU A 219 -4.46 -5.46 -15.86
N ALA A 220 -4.18 -4.35 -15.18
CA ALA A 220 -3.72 -3.11 -15.82
C ALA A 220 -2.27 -3.24 -16.34
N GLY A 221 -1.49 -4.08 -15.70
CA GLY A 221 -0.16 -4.49 -16.13
C GLY A 221 0.73 -4.80 -14.94
N PHE A 222 2.01 -5.01 -15.23
CA PHE A 222 2.98 -5.43 -14.24
C PHE A 222 4.36 -4.90 -14.59
N TYR A 223 5.24 -4.86 -13.60
CA TYR A 223 6.66 -4.62 -13.82
C TYR A 223 7.49 -5.57 -12.97
N ILE A 224 8.72 -5.81 -13.43
CA ILE A 224 9.68 -6.64 -12.74
C ILE A 224 10.71 -5.75 -12.08
N GLY A 225 10.83 -5.83 -10.76
CA GLY A 225 11.90 -5.19 -10.02
C GLY A 225 13.20 -5.96 -10.24
N GLN A 226 14.19 -5.29 -10.85
CA GLN A 226 15.55 -5.81 -11.00
C GLN A 226 16.51 -4.98 -10.14
N VAL A 227 17.55 -5.63 -9.64
CA VAL A 227 18.65 -4.92 -8.97
C VAL A 227 19.36 -4.08 -10.04
N PRO A 228 19.68 -2.79 -9.76
CA PRO A 228 20.39 -1.95 -10.72
C PRO A 228 21.68 -2.65 -11.18
N THR A 229 21.76 -2.94 -12.47
CA THR A 229 22.90 -3.61 -13.08
C THR A 229 23.52 -2.67 -14.11
N LEU A 230 24.83 -2.48 -14.05
CA LEU A 230 25.57 -1.72 -15.04
C LEU A 230 26.24 -2.69 -16.02
N PHE A 231 25.89 -2.56 -17.29
CA PHE A 231 26.62 -3.23 -18.37
C PHE A 231 27.76 -2.32 -18.80
N GLY A 232 28.99 -2.71 -18.45
CA GLY A 232 30.18 -2.02 -18.92
C GLY A 232 30.39 -2.29 -20.40
N VAL A 233 30.27 -1.26 -21.23
CA VAL A 233 30.84 -1.27 -22.58
C VAL A 233 32.20 -0.58 -22.46
N ILE A 234 33.29 -1.24 -22.84
CA ILE A 234 34.63 -0.65 -22.78
C ILE A 234 34.70 0.45 -23.85
N ILE A 235 34.41 1.68 -23.45
CA ILE A 235 34.73 2.89 -24.20
C ILE A 235 35.26 3.84 -23.13
N GLU A 236 36.57 4.07 -23.16
CA GLU A 236 37.39 4.97 -22.32
C GLU A 236 36.82 5.39 -20.95
N SER A 237 37.55 4.99 -19.90
CA SER A 237 37.34 5.27 -18.48
C SER A 237 36.86 6.69 -18.20
N ASN A 238 35.53 6.87 -18.16
CA ASN A 238 34.90 8.10 -17.73
C ASN A 238 34.13 7.87 -16.42
N PRO A 239 34.62 8.37 -15.26
CA PRO A 239 33.99 8.18 -13.96
C PRO A 239 32.60 8.84 -13.81
N TYR A 240 32.11 9.57 -14.82
CA TYR A 240 30.81 10.23 -14.82
C TYR A 240 29.63 9.37 -15.33
N ALA A 241 29.86 8.13 -15.78
CA ALA A 241 28.79 7.25 -16.29
C ALA A 241 27.73 6.87 -15.23
N PHE A 242 28.16 6.74 -13.96
CA PHE A 242 27.26 6.41 -12.84
C PHE A 242 26.25 7.54 -12.58
N GLN A 243 26.67 8.79 -12.76
CA GLN A 243 25.87 9.98 -12.47
C GLN A 243 24.78 10.21 -13.54
N LYS A 244 25.05 9.86 -14.79
CA LYS A 244 24.08 9.96 -15.89
C LYS A 244 22.93 8.95 -15.78
N ASN A 245 23.22 7.71 -15.38
CA ASN A 245 22.18 6.67 -15.25
C ASN A 245 21.24 6.86 -14.04
N CYS A 246 21.71 7.48 -12.95
CA CYS A 246 20.85 7.81 -11.81
C CYS A 246 19.71 8.79 -12.16
N ALA A 247 19.89 9.65 -13.16
CA ALA A 247 18.87 10.63 -13.56
C ALA A 247 17.70 10.01 -14.34
N THR A 248 17.91 8.87 -14.99
CA THR A 248 16.91 8.28 -15.91
C THR A 248 16.08 7.16 -15.27
N ILE A 249 16.55 6.57 -14.16
CA ILE A 249 15.89 5.40 -13.53
C ILE A 249 14.65 5.80 -12.68
N PHE A 250 14.46 7.08 -12.36
CA PHE A 250 13.37 7.54 -11.48
C PHE A 250 12.09 8.00 -12.17
N CYS A 251 12.00 7.96 -13.51
CA CYS A 251 10.88 8.59 -14.21
C CYS A 251 10.44 7.72 -15.39
N GLY A 252 9.37 6.93 -15.25
CA GLY A 252 8.76 6.34 -16.45
C GLY A 252 7.65 5.31 -16.26
N GLN A 253 7.75 4.40 -15.29
CA GLN A 253 6.91 3.19 -15.32
C GLN A 253 5.68 3.21 -14.41
N ASP A 254 5.69 4.02 -13.34
CA ASP A 254 4.49 4.24 -12.51
C ASP A 254 3.38 5.00 -13.27
N LEU A 255 3.71 5.68 -14.38
CA LEU A 255 2.76 6.48 -15.17
C LEU A 255 1.74 5.61 -15.91
N GLN A 256 2.18 4.64 -16.72
CA GLN A 256 1.28 3.88 -17.61
C GLN A 256 0.26 3.02 -16.83
N LEU A 257 0.66 2.50 -15.67
CA LEU A 257 -0.17 1.64 -14.82
C LEU A 257 -1.18 2.43 -13.97
N MET A 258 -0.84 3.66 -13.55
CA MET A 258 -1.83 4.56 -12.96
C MET A 258 -2.83 5.09 -14.00
N MET A 259 -2.40 5.31 -15.24
CA MET A 259 -3.27 5.83 -16.32
C MET A 259 -4.43 4.87 -16.65
N SER A 260 -4.23 3.56 -16.59
CA SER A 260 -5.32 2.59 -16.78
C SER A 260 -6.27 2.56 -15.57
N CYS A 261 -5.75 2.74 -14.35
CA CYS A 261 -6.56 2.86 -13.12
C CYS A 261 -7.56 4.01 -13.19
N LEU A 262 -7.11 5.11 -13.79
CA LEU A 262 -7.92 6.30 -14.01
C LEU A 262 -8.92 6.13 -15.16
N LYS A 263 -8.62 5.31 -16.20
CA LYS A 263 -9.54 5.07 -17.35
C LYS A 263 -10.90 4.58 -16.88
N GLU A 264 -10.93 3.64 -15.95
CA GLU A 264 -12.18 3.03 -15.51
C GLU A 264 -12.83 3.76 -14.32
N PHE A 265 -12.06 4.50 -13.50
CA PHE A 265 -12.64 5.30 -12.41
C PHE A 265 -13.38 6.55 -12.93
N LEU A 266 -12.88 7.16 -14.00
CA LEU A 266 -13.36 8.45 -14.53
C LEU A 266 -14.31 8.30 -15.72
N CYS A 267 -14.67 7.07 -16.11
CA CYS A 267 -15.67 6.76 -17.14
C CYS A 267 -17.09 6.62 -16.57
N LEU A 268 -17.31 6.95 -15.30
CA LEU A 268 -18.63 7.11 -14.67
C LEU A 268 -19.16 8.55 -14.82
#